data_AF-A0A6M2CZ32-F1
#
_entry.id   AF-A0A6M2CZ32-F1
#
_cell.length_a   1.000
_cell.length_b   1.000
_cell.length_c   1.000
_cell.angle_alpha   90.00
_cell.angle_beta   90.00
_cell.angle_gamma   90.00
#
_symmetry.space_group_name_H-M   'P 1'
#
loop_
_entity.id
_entity.type
_entity.pdbx_description
1 polymer ?
#
loop_
_entity_poly.entity_id
_entity_poly.type
_entity_poly.pdbx_seq_one_letter_code
_entity_poly.pdbx_strand_id
1 'polypeptide(L)'
;TRTRLCAPQLNGEQDVLLRTVKRCRSANQSYVLAFASQRYGMTQSIVVQVGQCGNQIGCRFWDLVLREHMLLEDRSTTDMAVWNFFRMAQNGKDELRARAVMVDMEEGVINSIRRTRLGGMLSNHQFVTDVSGSGNNWAVGFHEYGTKYREKIAEHIRKEAEHCSCLQTFFLLHSLGGGTGSGLGTAVLEMLSEEFPKVFRFCVPVLPSAVDDVVTSPYNTVFALEKIASFADFSCPAENEALISICDRVAKAGASIKQTVASSASSILGQKARPFDQMNNIVANLLIHMTRYK
;
A
#
# COMPACT_ATOMS: atom_id res chain seq x y z
N THR A 1 36.14 -16.88 -3.02
CA THR A 1 36.00 -15.94 -1.87
C THR A 1 34.54 -15.57 -1.72
N ARG A 2 33.78 -16.38 -0.95
CA ARG A 2 32.36 -16.16 -0.62
C ARG A 2 32.31 -15.38 0.70
N THR A 3 31.86 -14.14 0.66
CA THR A 3 31.49 -13.36 1.86
C THR A 3 30.17 -13.91 2.41
N ARG A 4 30.24 -14.54 3.60
CA ARG A 4 29.07 -14.88 4.41
C ARG A 4 28.55 -13.58 5.02
N LEU A 5 27.36 -13.16 4.63
CA LEU A 5 26.58 -12.18 5.40
C LEU A 5 26.07 -12.89 6.66
N CYS A 6 26.48 -12.39 7.82
CA CYS A 6 26.01 -12.85 9.13
C CYS A 6 24.48 -12.73 9.19
N ALA A 7 23.80 -13.85 9.41
CA ALA A 7 22.45 -13.84 9.96
C ALA A 7 22.52 -13.25 11.38
N PRO A 8 21.59 -12.38 11.81
CA PRO A 8 21.51 -11.98 13.20
C PRO A 8 21.17 -13.21 14.04
N GLN A 9 21.98 -13.52 15.05
CA GLN A 9 21.66 -14.55 16.03
C GLN A 9 20.37 -14.13 16.76
N LEU A 10 19.32 -14.95 16.65
CA LEU A 10 18.08 -14.79 17.43
C LEU A 10 18.44 -14.97 18.91
N ASN A 11 18.33 -13.89 19.69
CA ASN A 11 18.58 -13.92 21.14
C ASN A 11 17.52 -14.80 21.84
N GLY A 12 17.94 -15.59 22.82
CA GLY A 12 17.10 -16.55 23.55
C GLY A 12 15.86 -15.97 24.27
N GLU A 13 15.70 -14.65 24.33
CA GLU A 13 14.51 -13.97 24.84
C GLU A 13 13.28 -14.06 23.92
N GLN A 14 13.50 -14.15 22.59
CA GLN A 14 12.40 -14.31 21.62
C GLN A 14 11.69 -15.66 21.77
N ASP A 15 12.45 -16.70 22.12
CA ASP A 15 11.97 -18.07 22.29
C ASP A 15 11.12 -18.24 23.56
N VAL A 16 11.46 -17.48 24.62
CA VAL A 16 10.69 -17.43 25.88
C VAL A 16 9.36 -16.70 25.69
N LEU A 17 9.32 -15.65 24.86
CA LEU A 17 8.11 -14.90 24.59
C LEU A 17 7.13 -15.69 23.71
N LEU A 18 7.61 -16.39 22.68
CA LEU A 18 6.79 -17.32 21.88
C LEU A 18 6.12 -18.39 22.75
N ARG A 19 6.85 -18.90 23.76
CA ARG A 19 6.30 -19.84 24.75
C ARG A 19 5.29 -19.18 25.69
N THR A 20 5.45 -17.89 26.00
CA THR A 20 4.56 -17.12 26.87
C THR A 20 3.27 -16.73 26.15
N VAL A 21 3.36 -16.29 24.88
CA VAL A 21 2.21 -16.01 24.00
C VAL A 21 1.37 -17.27 23.78
N LYS A 22 2.01 -18.42 23.56
CA LYS A 22 1.33 -19.73 23.48
C LYS A 22 0.61 -20.16 24.76
N ARG A 23 0.96 -19.59 25.92
CA ARG A 23 0.35 -19.90 27.22
C ARG A 23 -0.78 -18.94 27.63
N CYS A 24 -0.90 -17.78 27.00
CA CYS A 24 -1.94 -16.81 27.34
C CYS A 24 -3.28 -17.16 26.68
N ARG A 25 -4.35 -17.25 27.49
CA ARG A 25 -5.74 -17.39 27.00
C ARG A 25 -6.16 -16.12 26.22
N SER A 26 -7.04 -16.31 25.22
CA SER A 26 -7.36 -15.38 24.13
C SER A 26 -7.54 -13.91 24.49
N ALA A 27 -8.10 -13.58 25.65
CA ALA A 27 -8.36 -12.18 26.05
C ALA A 27 -7.09 -11.36 26.38
N ASN A 28 -5.98 -12.01 26.75
CA ASN A 28 -4.73 -11.33 27.13
C ASN A 28 -3.66 -11.35 26.04
N GLN A 29 -3.90 -12.05 24.94
CA GLN A 29 -2.92 -12.20 23.85
C GLN A 29 -2.70 -10.88 23.10
N SER A 30 -3.75 -10.07 22.96
CA SER A 30 -3.69 -8.73 22.34
C SER A 30 -2.80 -7.76 23.13
N TYR A 31 -2.86 -7.80 24.46
CA TYR A 31 -1.99 -6.98 25.32
C TYR A 31 -0.55 -7.46 25.26
N VAL A 32 -0.31 -8.77 25.25
CA VAL A 32 1.04 -9.33 25.16
C VAL A 32 1.69 -9.03 23.79
N LEU A 33 0.92 -9.06 22.71
CA LEU A 33 1.40 -8.67 21.37
C LEU A 33 1.64 -7.15 21.25
N ALA A 34 0.80 -6.32 21.86
CA ALA A 34 1.04 -4.88 21.95
C ALA A 34 2.29 -4.56 22.80
N PHE A 35 2.49 -5.28 23.91
CA PHE A 35 3.69 -5.16 24.75
C PHE A 35 4.94 -5.66 24.02
N ALA A 36 4.83 -6.74 23.25
CA ALA A 36 5.89 -7.24 22.38
C ALA A 36 6.23 -6.25 21.25
N SER A 37 5.20 -5.62 20.65
CA SER A 37 5.35 -4.54 19.66
C SER A 37 6.17 -3.37 20.21
N GLN A 38 5.94 -3.03 21.48
CA GLN A 38 6.60 -1.93 22.18
C GLN A 38 8.02 -2.29 22.62
N ARG A 39 8.32 -3.58 22.86
CA ARG A 39 9.61 -4.07 23.40
C ARG A 39 10.59 -4.56 22.33
N TYR A 40 10.10 -4.94 21.14
CA TYR A 40 10.92 -5.44 20.02
C TYR A 40 10.96 -4.53 18.78
N GLY A 41 10.36 -3.34 18.84
CA GLY A 41 10.43 -2.36 17.74
C GLY A 41 9.76 -2.85 16.45
N MET A 42 8.49 -3.26 16.53
CA MET A 42 7.76 -3.70 15.35
C MET A 42 7.63 -2.58 14.31
N THR A 43 7.94 -2.94 13.07
CA THR A 43 8.17 -2.04 11.94
C THR A 43 6.85 -1.64 11.29
N GLN A 44 6.29 -0.47 11.61
CA GLN A 44 4.99 -0.10 11.06
C GLN A 44 5.13 0.73 9.78
N SER A 45 4.21 0.50 8.86
CA SER A 45 4.18 1.18 7.57
C SER A 45 2.82 1.76 7.29
N ILE A 46 2.81 2.92 6.63
CA ILE A 46 1.58 3.59 6.17
C ILE A 46 1.58 3.57 4.65
N VAL A 47 0.47 3.09 4.06
CA VAL A 47 0.30 3.07 2.60
C VAL A 47 -0.48 4.31 2.17
N VAL A 48 0.20 5.23 1.49
CA VAL A 48 -0.37 6.42 0.91
C VAL A 48 -0.69 6.14 -0.56
N GLN A 49 -1.95 6.27 -0.93
CA GLN A 49 -2.48 5.93 -2.26
C GLN A 49 -2.98 7.22 -2.90
N VAL A 50 -2.43 7.57 -4.05
CA VAL A 50 -2.75 8.85 -4.71
C VAL A 50 -3.26 8.63 -6.12
N GLY A 51 -4.42 9.22 -6.39
CA GLY A 51 -5.13 9.18 -7.66
C GLY A 51 -5.76 7.82 -7.98
N GLN A 52 -6.53 7.81 -9.07
CA GLN A 52 -7.30 6.65 -9.52
C GLN A 52 -6.48 5.36 -9.63
N CYS A 53 -5.26 5.41 -10.18
CA CYS A 53 -4.42 4.22 -10.34
C CYS A 53 -3.90 3.71 -8.99
N GLY A 54 -3.34 4.59 -8.17
CA GLY A 54 -2.82 4.24 -6.84
C GLY A 54 -3.88 3.63 -5.93
N ASN A 55 -5.09 4.22 -5.92
CA ASN A 55 -6.21 3.71 -5.14
C ASN A 55 -6.70 2.33 -5.61
N GLN A 56 -6.67 2.04 -6.92
CA GLN A 56 -7.05 0.73 -7.45
C GLN A 56 -6.02 -0.35 -7.13
N ILE A 57 -4.72 -0.06 -7.28
CA ILE A 57 -3.64 -0.97 -6.89
C ILE A 57 -3.70 -1.22 -5.39
N GLY A 58 -3.87 -0.17 -4.60
CA GLY A 58 -4.04 -0.24 -3.17
C GLY A 58 -5.20 -1.12 -2.74
N CYS A 59 -6.35 -1.04 -3.42
CA CYS A 59 -7.49 -1.92 -3.16
C CYS A 59 -7.13 -3.40 -3.35
N ARG A 60 -6.38 -3.75 -4.41
CA ARG A 60 -5.89 -5.12 -4.64
C ARG A 60 -4.83 -5.55 -3.63
N PHE A 61 -3.92 -4.65 -3.29
CA PHE A 61 -2.93 -4.87 -2.23
C PHE A 61 -3.60 -5.26 -0.92
N TRP A 62 -4.53 -4.45 -0.42
CA TRP A 62 -5.20 -4.74 0.84
C TRP A 62 -6.01 -6.05 0.81
N ASP A 63 -6.67 -6.38 -0.31
CA ASP A 63 -7.37 -7.67 -0.46
C ASP A 63 -6.41 -8.86 -0.34
N LEU A 64 -5.25 -8.79 -1.00
CA LEU A 64 -4.25 -9.85 -0.93
C LEU A 64 -3.62 -9.98 0.46
N VAL A 65 -3.28 -8.87 1.14
CA VAL A 65 -2.74 -8.93 2.50
C VAL A 65 -3.78 -9.53 3.47
N LEU A 66 -5.06 -9.21 3.29
CA LEU A 66 -6.13 -9.81 4.11
C LEU A 66 -6.31 -11.31 3.85
N ARG A 67 -6.18 -11.75 2.60
CA ARG A 67 -6.24 -13.18 2.27
C ARG A 67 -5.07 -13.94 2.85
N GLU A 68 -3.86 -13.39 2.75
CA GLU A 68 -2.67 -13.99 3.36
C GLU A 68 -2.83 -14.11 4.88
N HIS A 69 -3.41 -13.09 5.52
CA HIS A 69 -3.77 -13.17 6.95
C HIS A 69 -4.82 -14.26 7.26
N MET A 70 -5.84 -14.45 6.42
CA MET A 70 -6.92 -15.43 6.67
C MET A 70 -6.49 -16.88 6.42
N LEU A 71 -5.50 -17.12 5.57
CA LEU A 71 -4.97 -18.45 5.26
C LEU A 71 -4.01 -18.98 6.33
N LEU A 72 -3.55 -18.13 7.26
CA LEU A 72 -2.75 -18.55 8.40
C LEU A 72 -3.69 -19.19 9.45
N GLU A 73 -3.91 -20.50 9.35
CA GLU A 73 -4.76 -21.29 10.25
C GLU A 73 -4.28 -21.27 11.72
N ASP A 74 -3.02 -20.93 11.98
CA ASP A 74 -2.45 -20.84 13.34
C ASP A 74 -2.45 -19.40 13.86
N ARG A 75 -3.57 -18.99 14.49
CA ARG A 75 -3.73 -17.68 15.17
C ARG A 75 -2.76 -17.46 16.34
N SER A 76 -1.97 -18.47 16.73
CA SER A 76 -0.98 -18.33 17.80
C SER A 76 0.32 -17.69 17.33
N THR A 77 0.62 -17.80 16.04
CA THR A 77 1.79 -17.24 15.34
C THR A 77 1.36 -16.28 14.24
N THR A 78 0.16 -15.67 14.31
CA THR A 78 -0.27 -14.60 13.39
C THR A 78 0.65 -13.39 13.50
N ASP A 79 1.72 -13.57 12.73
CA ASP A 79 2.71 -12.76 12.07
C ASP A 79 2.77 -11.29 12.44
N MET A 80 3.93 -10.93 12.99
CA MET A 80 4.42 -9.55 13.11
C MET A 80 4.23 -8.76 11.81
N ALA A 81 4.29 -9.41 10.64
CA ALA A 81 4.09 -8.79 9.33
C ALA A 81 2.70 -8.16 9.13
N VAL A 82 1.64 -8.70 9.74
CA VAL A 82 0.27 -8.17 9.61
C VAL A 82 0.14 -6.87 10.40
N TRP A 83 0.76 -6.82 11.58
CA TRP A 83 0.79 -5.61 12.42
C TRP A 83 1.57 -4.45 11.81
N ASN A 84 2.43 -4.72 10.82
CA ASN A 84 3.10 -3.68 10.05
C ASN A 84 2.09 -2.80 9.29
N PHE A 85 1.01 -3.41 8.78
CA PHE A 85 0.02 -2.73 7.94
C PHE A 85 -1.36 -2.55 8.59
N PHE A 86 -1.70 -3.33 9.62
CA PHE A 86 -2.98 -3.23 10.33
C PHE A 86 -2.83 -2.76 11.78
N ARG A 87 -3.93 -2.27 12.33
CA ARG A 87 -4.11 -1.99 13.75
C ARG A 87 -5.46 -2.55 14.22
N MET A 88 -5.61 -2.75 15.52
CA MET A 88 -6.93 -3.03 16.11
C MET A 88 -7.72 -1.74 16.29
N ALA A 89 -9.04 -1.82 16.10
CA ALA A 89 -9.95 -0.78 16.54
C ALA A 89 -9.91 -0.63 18.08
N GLN A 90 -9.94 0.60 18.58
CA GLN A 90 -9.92 0.89 20.02
C GLN A 90 -11.25 0.56 20.73
N ASN A 91 -12.31 0.22 19.99
CA ASN A 91 -13.68 0.12 20.50
C ASN A 91 -14.05 -1.27 21.05
N GLY A 92 -13.08 -2.12 21.39
CA GLY A 92 -13.32 -3.43 22.03
C GLY A 92 -14.00 -4.49 21.16
N LYS A 93 -14.33 -4.18 19.90
CA LYS A 93 -14.61 -5.19 18.86
C LYS A 93 -13.28 -5.53 18.20
N ASP A 94 -13.01 -6.82 18.00
CA ASP A 94 -11.82 -7.33 17.29
C ASP A 94 -11.85 -6.98 15.79
N GLU A 95 -11.96 -5.69 15.47
CA GLU A 95 -12.05 -5.17 14.13
C GLU A 95 -10.68 -4.64 13.69
N LEU A 96 -10.15 -5.23 12.62
CA LEU A 96 -8.90 -4.80 12.00
C LEU A 96 -9.14 -3.50 11.20
N ARG A 97 -8.22 -2.56 11.35
CA ARG A 97 -8.17 -1.29 10.63
C ARG A 97 -6.88 -1.22 9.82
N ALA A 98 -6.98 -0.88 8.54
CA ALA A 98 -5.82 -0.74 7.67
C ALA A 98 -5.12 0.61 7.92
N ARG A 99 -3.78 0.64 7.91
CA ARG A 99 -2.96 1.87 7.97
C ARG A 99 -2.79 2.43 6.55
N ALA A 100 -3.81 3.13 6.07
CA ALA A 100 -3.81 3.71 4.73
C ALA A 100 -4.28 5.17 4.75
N VAL A 101 -3.79 5.95 3.80
CA VAL A 101 -4.36 7.25 3.44
C VAL A 101 -4.63 7.24 1.95
N MET A 102 -5.89 7.43 1.56
CA MET A 102 -6.35 7.44 0.17
C MET A 102 -6.65 8.86 -0.24
N VAL A 103 -5.97 9.33 -1.27
CA VAL A 103 -6.10 10.68 -1.81
C VAL A 103 -6.56 10.57 -3.26
N ASP A 104 -7.68 11.22 -3.59
CA ASP A 104 -8.14 11.34 -4.97
C ASP A 104 -8.93 12.62 -5.14
N MET A 105 -8.67 13.40 -6.18
CA MET A 105 -9.41 14.64 -6.41
C MET A 105 -10.71 14.40 -7.20
N GLU A 106 -11.09 13.13 -7.35
CA GLU A 106 -12.36 12.66 -7.89
C GLU A 106 -12.96 11.60 -6.98
N GLU A 107 -14.26 11.70 -6.68
CA GLU A 107 -14.88 10.80 -5.71
C GLU A 107 -15.21 9.40 -6.25
N GLY A 108 -15.21 9.20 -7.57
CA GLY A 108 -15.75 7.99 -8.21
C GLY A 108 -15.10 6.69 -7.71
N VAL A 109 -13.77 6.66 -7.66
CA VAL A 109 -12.99 5.49 -7.24
C VAL A 109 -13.14 5.25 -5.75
N ILE A 110 -13.03 6.30 -4.93
CA ILE A 110 -13.12 6.20 -3.47
C ILE A 110 -14.53 5.79 -3.04
N ASN A 111 -15.58 6.31 -3.68
CA ASN A 111 -16.96 5.88 -3.41
C ASN A 111 -17.19 4.41 -3.75
N SER A 112 -16.51 3.88 -4.78
CA SER A 112 -16.51 2.44 -5.07
C SER A 112 -15.82 1.65 -3.95
N ILE A 113 -14.64 2.10 -3.50
CA ILE A 113 -13.86 1.45 -2.43
C ILE A 113 -14.63 1.45 -1.11
N ARG A 114 -15.34 2.53 -0.76
CA ARG A 114 -16.16 2.62 0.46
C ARG A 114 -17.25 1.54 0.54
N ARG A 115 -17.75 1.07 -0.61
CA ARG A 115 -18.75 -0.01 -0.68
C ARG A 115 -18.14 -1.41 -0.59
N THR A 116 -16.81 -1.52 -0.66
CA THR A 116 -16.10 -2.80 -0.52
C THR A 116 -15.83 -3.13 0.96
N ARG A 117 -15.41 -4.37 1.24
CA ARG A 117 -14.99 -4.79 2.58
C ARG A 117 -13.85 -3.91 3.14
N LEU A 118 -12.95 -3.44 2.26
CA LEU A 118 -11.87 -2.53 2.63
C LEU A 118 -12.41 -1.20 3.17
N GLY A 119 -13.53 -0.71 2.62
CA GLY A 119 -14.20 0.50 3.10
C GLY A 119 -14.64 0.40 4.56
N GLY A 120 -15.07 -0.78 5.03
CA GLY A 120 -15.40 -1.01 6.44
C GLY A 120 -14.18 -0.99 7.37
N MET A 121 -13.01 -1.36 6.85
CA MET A 121 -11.74 -1.39 7.59
C MET A 121 -11.04 -0.03 7.63
N LEU A 122 -11.47 0.93 6.80
CA LEU A 122 -10.95 2.28 6.77
C LEU A 122 -11.88 3.22 7.54
N SER A 123 -11.29 4.21 8.20
CA SER A 123 -12.03 5.28 8.86
C SER A 123 -12.28 6.44 7.90
N ASN A 124 -13.33 7.22 8.13
CA ASN A 124 -13.67 8.36 7.26
C ASN A 124 -12.52 9.38 7.14
N HIS A 125 -11.69 9.53 8.17
CA HIS A 125 -10.53 10.43 8.13
C HIS A 125 -9.37 9.89 7.29
N GLN A 126 -9.40 8.66 6.79
CA GLN A 126 -8.33 8.15 5.91
C GLN A 126 -8.58 8.48 4.43
N PHE A 127 -9.71 9.10 4.10
CA PHE A 127 -10.07 9.51 2.75
C PHE A 127 -9.94 11.01 2.58
N VAL A 128 -9.18 11.43 1.58
CA VAL A 128 -9.08 12.82 1.12
C VAL A 128 -9.64 12.88 -0.29
N THR A 129 -10.85 13.41 -0.41
CA THR A 129 -11.53 13.61 -1.69
C THR A 129 -11.85 15.06 -1.98
N ASP A 130 -11.94 15.37 -3.27
CA ASP A 130 -12.60 16.56 -3.80
C ASP A 130 -13.34 16.21 -5.12
N VAL A 131 -14.01 17.19 -5.73
CA VAL A 131 -14.82 17.05 -6.94
C VAL A 131 -14.06 17.50 -8.20
N SER A 132 -12.93 18.18 -8.04
CA SER A 132 -12.15 18.76 -9.16
C SER A 132 -10.95 17.91 -9.53
N GLY A 133 -11.07 17.14 -10.62
CA GLY A 133 -9.94 16.44 -11.22
C GLY A 133 -8.87 17.40 -11.76
N SER A 134 -7.63 16.94 -11.83
CA SER A 134 -6.47 17.72 -12.31
C SER A 134 -6.37 17.83 -13.84
N GLY A 135 -7.34 17.27 -14.59
CA GLY A 135 -7.39 17.37 -16.05
C GLY A 135 -6.16 16.79 -16.77
N ASN A 136 -5.54 15.76 -16.22
CA ASN A 136 -4.29 15.18 -16.74
C ASN A 136 -3.10 16.15 -16.85
N ASN A 137 -3.06 17.17 -15.99
CA ASN A 137 -1.99 18.14 -15.94
C ASN A 137 -1.19 18.04 -14.63
N TRP A 138 0.10 17.69 -14.74
CA TRP A 138 1.01 17.62 -13.60
C TRP A 138 1.11 18.94 -12.84
N ALA A 139 1.17 20.08 -13.53
CA ALA A 139 1.35 21.38 -12.89
C ALA A 139 0.15 21.76 -12.00
N VAL A 140 -1.08 21.43 -12.43
CA VAL A 140 -2.29 21.59 -11.61
C VAL A 140 -2.22 20.67 -10.38
N GLY A 141 -1.88 19.39 -10.59
CA GLY A 141 -1.73 18.44 -9.49
C GLY A 141 -0.67 18.85 -8.46
N PHE A 142 0.47 19.38 -8.91
CA PHE A 142 1.62 19.71 -8.06
C PHE A 142 1.52 21.10 -7.44
N HIS A 143 1.36 22.15 -8.25
CA HIS A 143 1.40 23.53 -7.76
C HIS A 143 0.07 23.98 -7.17
N GLU A 144 -1.07 23.62 -7.77
CA GLU A 144 -2.37 24.06 -7.29
C GLU A 144 -2.88 23.14 -6.18
N TYR A 145 -3.06 21.85 -6.48
CA TYR A 145 -3.61 20.88 -5.52
C TYR A 145 -2.59 20.50 -4.44
N GLY A 146 -1.32 20.31 -4.82
CA GLY A 146 -0.25 20.05 -3.87
C GLY A 146 -0.18 21.14 -2.79
N THR A 147 -0.28 22.41 -3.16
CA THR A 147 -0.32 23.53 -2.19
C THR A 147 -1.63 23.57 -1.41
N LYS A 148 -2.77 23.50 -2.10
CA LYS A 148 -4.11 23.66 -1.49
C LYS A 148 -4.45 22.56 -0.48
N TYR A 149 -4.09 21.30 -0.78
CA TYR A 149 -4.41 20.15 0.06
C TYR A 149 -3.23 19.69 0.93
N ARG A 150 -2.08 20.37 0.89
CA ARG A 150 -0.86 20.01 1.64
C ARG A 150 -1.15 19.74 3.11
N GLU A 151 -1.71 20.73 3.80
CA GLU A 151 -1.97 20.67 5.25
C GLU A 151 -3.01 19.60 5.59
N LYS A 152 -4.04 19.46 4.75
CA LYS A 152 -5.08 18.44 4.94
C LYS A 152 -4.47 17.05 4.87
N ILE A 153 -3.73 16.73 3.80
CA ILE A 153 -3.10 15.42 3.62
C ILE A 153 -2.09 15.15 4.74
N ALA A 154 -1.25 16.13 5.07
CA ALA A 154 -0.29 16.04 6.17
C ALA A 154 -0.97 15.69 7.51
N GLU A 155 -2.07 16.35 7.84
CA GLU A 155 -2.81 16.09 9.07
C GLU A 155 -3.42 14.68 9.11
N HIS A 156 -3.94 14.19 7.98
CA HIS A 156 -4.45 12.83 7.89
C HIS A 156 -3.34 11.79 8.06
N ILE A 157 -2.16 12.03 7.48
CA ILE A 157 -0.99 11.16 7.66
C ILE A 157 -0.48 11.24 9.10
N ARG A 158 -0.46 12.42 9.71
CA ARG A 158 -0.04 12.62 11.11
C ARG A 158 -0.90 11.82 12.08
N LYS A 159 -2.23 11.87 11.92
CA LYS A 159 -3.16 11.04 12.72
C LYS A 159 -2.87 9.55 12.57
N GLU A 160 -2.56 9.10 11.35
CA GLU A 160 -2.20 7.70 11.13
C GLU A 160 -0.83 7.33 11.72
N ALA A 161 0.12 8.27 11.71
CA ALA A 161 1.43 8.13 12.33
C ALA A 161 1.34 8.10 13.86
N GLU A 162 0.44 8.86 14.49
CA GLU A 162 0.19 8.82 15.94
C GLU A 162 -0.35 7.46 16.41
N HIS A 163 -1.06 6.75 15.55
CA HIS A 163 -1.48 5.37 15.80
C HIS A 163 -0.33 4.35 15.64
N CYS A 164 0.87 4.79 15.23
CA CYS A 164 2.06 3.96 15.12
C CYS A 164 2.94 4.12 16.36
N SER A 165 3.39 3.00 16.94
CA SER A 165 4.43 2.98 17.98
C SER A 165 5.82 3.22 17.40
N CYS A 166 6.08 2.71 16.19
CA CYS A 166 7.35 2.89 15.47
C CYS A 166 7.08 2.91 13.96
N LEU A 167 6.86 4.10 13.41
CA LEU A 167 6.71 4.30 11.98
C LEU A 167 8.08 4.25 11.29
N GLN A 168 8.22 3.34 10.33
CA GLN A 168 9.48 3.15 9.61
C GLN A 168 9.42 3.53 8.13
N THR A 169 8.29 3.29 7.48
CA THR A 169 8.20 3.44 6.03
C THR A 169 6.84 3.95 5.58
N PHE A 170 6.87 4.89 4.65
CA PHE A 170 5.72 5.25 3.81
C PHE A 170 5.81 4.51 2.48
N PHE A 171 4.74 3.82 2.11
CA PHE A 171 4.56 3.29 0.75
C PHE A 171 3.69 4.25 -0.03
N LEU A 172 4.26 4.89 -1.06
CA LEU A 172 3.53 5.77 -1.96
C LEU A 172 3.16 5.00 -3.24
N LEU A 173 1.86 4.80 -3.47
CA LEU A 173 1.32 4.19 -4.68
C LEU A 173 0.67 5.27 -5.55
N HIS A 174 1.21 5.51 -6.75
CA HIS A 174 0.70 6.52 -7.67
C HIS A 174 1.05 6.21 -9.13
N SER A 175 0.47 6.92 -10.09
CA SER A 175 0.79 6.81 -11.52
C SER A 175 1.52 8.03 -12.04
N LEU A 176 2.35 7.85 -13.06
CA LEU A 176 3.10 8.95 -13.71
C LEU A 176 2.34 9.56 -14.89
N GLY A 177 1.37 8.85 -15.48
CA GLY A 177 0.63 9.34 -16.65
C GLY A 177 -0.46 10.36 -16.34
N GLY A 178 -1.21 10.18 -15.25
CA GLY A 178 -2.34 11.05 -14.89
C GLY A 178 -1.92 12.27 -14.08
N GLY A 179 -2.69 13.36 -14.12
CA GLY A 179 -2.33 14.63 -13.46
C GLY A 179 -2.32 14.54 -11.92
N THR A 180 -3.29 13.82 -11.34
CA THR A 180 -3.41 13.68 -9.87
C THR A 180 -2.38 12.68 -9.36
N GLY A 181 -2.24 11.54 -10.04
CA GLY A 181 -1.23 10.54 -9.67
C GLY A 181 0.19 11.12 -9.74
N SER A 182 0.51 11.82 -10.82
CA SER A 182 1.86 12.35 -11.04
C SER A 182 2.09 13.61 -10.20
N GLY A 183 1.33 14.67 -10.44
CA GLY A 183 1.48 15.97 -9.80
C GLY A 183 1.26 15.89 -8.29
N LEU A 184 0.04 15.55 -7.87
CA LEU A 184 -0.28 15.48 -6.44
C LEU A 184 0.51 14.36 -5.74
N GLY A 185 0.76 13.22 -6.39
CA GLY A 185 1.58 12.16 -5.80
C GLY A 185 3.01 12.60 -5.51
N THR A 186 3.64 13.33 -6.44
CA THR A 186 5.00 13.88 -6.20
C THR A 186 5.03 15.04 -5.22
N ALA A 187 3.98 15.87 -5.15
CA ALA A 187 3.85 16.88 -4.10
C ALA A 187 3.70 16.25 -2.70
N VAL A 188 2.96 15.15 -2.60
CA VAL A 188 2.86 14.37 -1.35
C VAL A 188 4.22 13.76 -0.98
N LEU A 189 4.99 13.28 -1.95
CA LEU A 189 6.33 12.75 -1.70
C LEU A 189 7.28 13.82 -1.14
N GLU A 190 7.27 15.03 -1.71
CA GLU A 190 8.04 16.17 -1.22
C GLU A 190 7.61 16.56 0.20
N MET A 191 6.30 16.69 0.45
CA MET A 191 5.76 16.99 1.78
C MET A 191 6.15 15.93 2.82
N LEU A 192 6.08 14.64 2.47
CA LEU A 192 6.53 13.56 3.35
C LEU A 192 8.02 13.69 3.68
N SER A 193 8.81 14.20 2.73
CA SER A 193 10.23 14.40 2.95
C SER A 193 10.57 15.53 3.92
N GLU A 194 9.77 16.58 3.91
CA GLU A 194 9.89 17.74 4.79
C GLU A 194 9.36 17.44 6.20
N GLU A 195 8.19 16.80 6.30
CA GLU A 195 7.54 16.54 7.60
C GLU A 195 8.11 15.34 8.34
N PHE A 196 8.53 14.29 7.63
CA PHE A 196 9.02 13.04 8.20
C PHE A 196 10.40 12.66 7.65
N PRO A 197 11.45 13.49 7.85
CA PRO A 197 12.76 13.31 7.21
C PRO A 197 13.49 12.02 7.64
N LYS A 198 13.11 11.41 8.76
CA LYS A 198 13.71 10.18 9.31
C LYS A 198 13.00 8.90 8.86
N VAL A 199 11.85 9.01 8.20
CA VAL A 199 11.03 7.87 7.78
C VAL A 199 11.35 7.56 6.32
N PHE A 200 11.55 6.28 5.98
CA PHE A 200 11.84 5.88 4.61
C PHE A 200 10.62 6.06 3.70
N ARG A 201 10.85 6.57 2.49
CA ARG A 201 9.83 6.79 1.47
C ARG A 201 10.05 5.80 0.32
N PHE A 202 9.21 4.77 0.31
CA PHE A 202 9.18 3.76 -0.74
C PHE A 202 8.14 4.14 -1.78
N CYS A 203 8.56 4.44 -2.99
CA CYS A 203 7.68 4.87 -4.06
C CYS A 203 7.45 3.74 -5.07
N VAL A 204 6.19 3.53 -5.47
CA VAL A 204 5.80 2.59 -6.53
C VAL A 204 5.10 3.39 -7.63
N PRO A 205 5.87 4.03 -8.51
CA PRO A 205 5.30 4.76 -9.63
C PRO A 205 4.88 3.78 -10.74
N VAL A 206 3.65 3.94 -11.23
CA VAL A 206 3.20 3.24 -12.44
C VAL A 206 3.51 4.07 -13.67
N LEU A 207 4.38 3.56 -14.53
CA LEU A 207 4.74 4.20 -15.79
C LEU A 207 3.65 3.96 -16.85
N PRO A 208 3.28 4.99 -17.62
CA PRO A 208 2.38 4.82 -18.76
C PRO A 208 3.00 3.93 -19.84
N SER A 209 2.16 3.29 -20.64
CA SER A 209 2.56 2.57 -21.85
C SER A 209 2.90 3.53 -22.99
N ALA A 210 3.59 3.05 -24.03
CA ALA A 210 3.86 3.85 -25.22
C ALA A 210 2.57 4.24 -25.97
N VAL A 211 1.53 3.41 -25.87
CA VAL A 211 0.17 3.70 -26.33
C VAL A 211 -0.65 4.06 -25.10
N ASP A 212 -0.90 5.34 -24.89
CA ASP A 212 -1.68 5.87 -23.77
C ASP A 212 -2.71 6.88 -24.30
N ASP A 213 -3.90 6.90 -23.69
CA ASP A 213 -4.99 7.80 -24.09
C ASP A 213 -4.72 9.26 -23.66
N VAL A 214 -3.78 9.44 -22.74
CA VAL A 214 -3.40 10.74 -22.19
C VAL A 214 -2.22 11.33 -22.97
N VAL A 215 -2.50 12.27 -23.86
CA VAL A 215 -1.48 12.95 -24.69
C VAL A 215 -0.39 13.65 -23.86
N THR A 216 -0.72 14.10 -22.65
CA THR A 216 0.20 14.78 -21.73
C THR A 216 1.03 13.83 -20.87
N SER A 217 0.82 12.51 -20.96
CA SER A 217 1.49 11.53 -20.08
C SER A 217 3.02 11.55 -20.15
N PRO A 218 3.69 11.81 -21.29
CA PRO A 218 5.15 11.92 -21.31
C PRO A 218 5.66 13.12 -20.51
N TYR A 219 4.98 14.28 -20.61
CA TYR A 219 5.33 15.48 -19.85
C TYR A 219 5.15 15.26 -18.34
N ASN A 220 3.99 14.71 -17.96
CA ASN A 220 3.69 14.38 -16.57
C ASN A 220 4.74 13.42 -15.98
N THR A 221 5.16 12.44 -16.76
CA THR A 221 6.17 11.45 -16.35
C THR A 221 7.52 12.10 -16.12
N VAL A 222 8.00 12.95 -17.02
CA VAL A 222 9.31 13.62 -16.88
C VAL A 222 9.36 14.49 -15.62
N PHE A 223 8.33 15.32 -15.40
CA PHE A 223 8.29 16.18 -14.21
C PHE A 223 8.17 15.37 -12.91
N ALA A 224 7.37 14.31 -12.92
CA ALA A 224 7.24 13.45 -11.74
C ALA A 224 8.53 12.68 -11.44
N LEU A 225 9.25 12.20 -12.46
CA LEU A 225 10.51 11.48 -12.27
C LEU A 225 11.60 12.34 -11.62
N GLU A 226 11.69 13.63 -11.96
CA GLU A 226 12.63 14.57 -11.31
C GLU A 226 12.38 14.66 -9.79
N LYS A 227 11.12 14.76 -9.38
CA LYS A 227 10.73 14.81 -7.98
C LYS A 227 10.96 13.48 -7.27
N ILE A 228 10.62 12.36 -7.92
CA ILE A 228 10.87 11.02 -7.35
C ILE A 228 12.37 10.81 -7.14
N ALA A 229 13.21 11.18 -8.10
CA ALA A 229 14.66 11.05 -7.98
C ALA A 229 15.24 11.91 -6.83
N SER A 230 14.60 13.03 -6.52
CA SER A 230 15.06 13.96 -5.48
C SER A 230 14.61 13.56 -4.06
N PHE A 231 13.40 12.99 -3.92
CA PHE A 231 12.75 12.82 -2.63
C PHE A 231 12.45 11.37 -2.21
N ALA A 232 12.46 10.40 -3.14
CA ALA A 232 12.24 9.00 -2.79
C ALA A 232 13.56 8.34 -2.34
N ASP A 233 13.52 7.62 -1.22
CA ASP A 233 14.68 6.81 -0.78
C ASP A 233 14.80 5.53 -1.60
N PHE A 234 13.67 5.00 -2.07
CA PHE A 234 13.60 3.85 -2.95
C PHE A 234 12.44 3.99 -3.93
N SER A 235 12.66 3.61 -5.18
CA SER A 235 11.62 3.55 -6.20
C SER A 235 11.54 2.18 -6.87
N CYS A 236 10.32 1.66 -7.00
CA CYS A 236 10.01 0.42 -7.70
C CYS A 236 9.06 0.72 -8.87
N PRO A 237 9.60 1.14 -10.03
CA PRO A 237 8.77 1.45 -11.19
C PRO A 237 8.05 0.21 -11.72
N ALA A 238 6.74 0.34 -11.96
CA ALA A 238 5.90 -0.66 -12.58
C ALA A 238 5.43 -0.18 -13.95
N GLU A 239 5.89 -0.80 -15.03
CA GLU A 239 5.57 -0.37 -16.39
C GLU A 239 4.32 -1.08 -16.93
N ASN A 240 3.32 -0.31 -17.36
CA ASN A 240 2.08 -0.87 -17.87
C ASN A 240 2.29 -1.78 -19.09
N GLU A 241 3.18 -1.43 -20.01
CA GLU A 241 3.49 -2.25 -21.19
C GLU A 241 4.04 -3.64 -20.79
N ALA A 242 4.99 -3.67 -19.85
CA ALA A 242 5.55 -4.90 -19.34
C ALA A 242 4.50 -5.75 -18.61
N LEU A 243 3.65 -5.10 -17.80
CA LEU A 243 2.57 -5.76 -17.08
C LEU A 243 1.52 -6.36 -18.04
N ILE A 244 1.17 -5.67 -19.13
CA ILE A 244 0.30 -6.20 -20.19
C ILE A 244 0.95 -7.42 -20.84
N SER A 245 2.23 -7.34 -21.22
CA SER A 245 2.96 -8.47 -21.80
C SER A 245 2.99 -9.69 -20.88
N ILE A 246 3.14 -9.48 -19.56
CA ILE A 246 3.08 -10.56 -18.57
C ILE A 246 1.67 -11.17 -18.52
N CYS A 247 0.62 -10.34 -18.45
CA CYS A 247 -0.77 -10.83 -18.45
C CYS A 247 -1.06 -11.66 -19.69
N ASP A 248 -0.63 -11.22 -20.88
CA ASP A 248 -0.80 -11.94 -22.13
C ASP A 248 -0.07 -13.29 -22.14
N ARG A 249 1.17 -13.33 -21.62
CA ARG A 249 1.93 -14.58 -21.49
C ARG A 249 1.26 -15.54 -20.51
N VAL A 250 0.79 -15.04 -19.38
CA VAL A 250 0.07 -15.84 -18.38
C VAL A 250 -1.26 -16.34 -18.91
N ALA A 251 -2.00 -15.53 -19.69
CA ALA A 251 -3.23 -15.96 -20.34
C ALA A 251 -2.98 -17.06 -21.38
N LYS A 252 -1.93 -16.89 -22.21
CA LYS A 252 -1.50 -17.91 -23.19
C LYS A 252 -1.03 -19.20 -22.51
N ALA A 253 -0.30 -19.10 -21.40
CA ALA A 253 0.11 -20.26 -20.60
C ALA A 253 -1.07 -20.90 -19.84
N GLY A 254 -2.02 -20.10 -19.38
CA GLY A 254 -3.25 -20.50 -18.68
C GLY A 254 -4.25 -21.24 -19.57
N ALA A 255 -4.17 -21.13 -20.90
CA ALA A 255 -4.87 -22.02 -21.83
C ALA A 255 -4.40 -23.49 -21.68
N SER A 256 -3.19 -23.73 -21.17
CA SER A 256 -2.65 -25.06 -20.86
C SER A 256 -2.72 -25.43 -19.36
N ILE A 257 -2.92 -24.46 -18.46
CA ILE A 257 -2.90 -24.66 -16.99
C ILE A 257 -4.24 -24.18 -16.40
N LYS A 258 -5.33 -24.88 -16.74
CA LYS A 258 -6.63 -24.72 -16.07
C LYS A 258 -6.61 -25.40 -14.69
N GLN A 259 -5.76 -24.99 -13.74
CA GLN A 259 -5.97 -25.48 -12.36
C GLN A 259 -5.36 -24.70 -11.18
N THR A 260 -4.58 -23.62 -11.37
CA THR A 260 -3.94 -22.96 -10.19
C THR A 260 -4.20 -21.46 -10.07
N VAL A 261 -4.63 -20.78 -11.13
CA VAL A 261 -4.97 -19.33 -11.10
C VAL A 261 -6.47 -19.06 -11.00
N ALA A 262 -7.31 -20.09 -11.14
CA ALA A 262 -8.76 -19.95 -11.00
C ALA A 262 -9.19 -19.64 -9.55
N SER A 263 -8.37 -19.98 -8.55
CA SER A 263 -8.54 -19.56 -7.15
C SER A 263 -8.10 -18.11 -6.90
N SER A 264 -7.37 -17.48 -7.83
CA SER A 264 -7.05 -16.05 -7.81
C SER A 264 -8.16 -15.19 -8.43
N ALA A 265 -9.01 -15.80 -9.26
CA ALA A 265 -10.07 -15.15 -10.03
C ALA A 265 -11.49 -15.34 -9.46
N SER A 266 -11.68 -16.19 -8.43
CA SER A 266 -12.95 -16.21 -7.70
C SER A 266 -13.01 -15.00 -6.78
N SER A 267 -13.47 -13.90 -7.37
CA SER A 267 -14.02 -12.74 -6.72
C SER A 267 -14.93 -13.14 -5.55
N ILE A 268 -14.45 -13.00 -4.31
CA ILE A 268 -15.32 -12.94 -3.11
C ILE A 268 -16.24 -11.69 -3.18
N LEU A 269 -16.01 -10.80 -4.13
CA LEU A 269 -16.81 -9.61 -4.39
C LEU A 269 -17.45 -9.76 -5.76
N GLY A 270 -18.76 -10.01 -5.84
CA GLY A 270 -19.54 -10.10 -7.09
C GLY A 270 -19.57 -8.82 -7.93
N GLN A 271 -18.40 -8.26 -8.24
CA GLN A 271 -18.18 -7.15 -9.15
C GLN A 271 -17.52 -7.65 -10.43
N LYS A 272 -18.01 -7.11 -11.55
CA LYS A 272 -17.42 -7.27 -12.90
C LYS A 272 -15.92 -6.95 -12.86
N ALA A 273 -15.09 -7.76 -13.51
CA ALA A 273 -13.67 -7.48 -13.70
C ALA A 273 -13.49 -6.07 -14.29
N ARG A 274 -12.74 -5.21 -13.60
CA ARG A 274 -12.43 -3.85 -14.04
C ARG A 274 -11.21 -3.88 -14.96
N PRO A 275 -11.06 -2.89 -15.86
CA PRO A 275 -9.83 -2.71 -16.63
C PRO A 275 -8.61 -2.67 -15.69
N PHE A 276 -7.48 -3.24 -16.12
CA PHE A 276 -6.20 -3.29 -15.39
C PHE A 276 -6.17 -4.14 -14.10
N ASP A 277 -7.25 -4.83 -13.72
CA ASP A 277 -7.30 -5.63 -12.48
C ASP A 277 -6.19 -6.71 -12.41
N GLN A 278 -5.89 -7.38 -13.53
CA GLN A 278 -4.83 -8.39 -13.60
C GLN A 278 -3.44 -7.78 -13.39
N MET A 279 -3.19 -6.60 -13.96
CA MET A 279 -1.92 -5.87 -13.81
C MET A 279 -1.75 -5.35 -12.38
N ASN A 280 -2.81 -4.76 -11.81
CA ASN A 280 -2.82 -4.28 -10.43
C ASN A 280 -2.55 -5.42 -9.44
N ASN A 281 -3.04 -6.63 -9.70
CA ASN A 281 -2.73 -7.82 -8.90
C ASN A 281 -1.24 -8.19 -8.95
N ILE A 282 -0.56 -8.04 -10.09
CA ILE A 282 0.88 -8.32 -10.19
C ILE A 282 1.67 -7.34 -9.32
N VAL A 283 1.39 -6.04 -9.42
CA VAL A 283 2.04 -5.00 -8.61
C VAL A 283 1.78 -5.23 -7.12
N ALA A 284 0.54 -5.57 -6.76
CA ALA A 284 0.18 -5.86 -5.37
C ALA A 284 0.92 -7.10 -4.82
N ASN A 285 1.05 -8.17 -5.60
CA ASN A 285 1.82 -9.36 -5.20
C ASN A 285 3.31 -9.05 -5.04
N LEU A 286 3.89 -8.23 -5.93
CA LEU A 286 5.28 -7.79 -5.81
C LEU A 286 5.52 -7.08 -4.46
N LEU A 287 4.62 -6.17 -4.07
CA LEU A 287 4.70 -5.44 -2.80
C LEU A 287 4.62 -6.37 -1.59
N ILE A 288 3.75 -7.38 -1.64
CA ILE A 288 3.63 -8.38 -0.58
C ILE A 288 4.91 -9.21 -0.47
N HIS A 289 5.46 -9.67 -1.59
CA HIS A 289 6.70 -10.45 -1.58
C HIS A 289 7.91 -9.68 -1.08
N MET A 290 7.98 -8.36 -1.29
CA MET A 290 9.03 -7.51 -0.74
C MET A 290 8.89 -7.26 0.77
N THR A 291 7.68 -7.41 1.31
CA THR A 291 7.37 -7.08 2.72
C THR A 291 7.21 -8.31 3.61
N ARG A 292 7.21 -9.51 3.02
CA ARG A 292 7.13 -10.77 3.75
C ARG A 292 8.45 -11.08 4.47
N TYR A 293 8.39 -11.20 5.79
CA TYR A 293 9.49 -11.70 6.60
C TYR A 293 9.64 -13.21 6.36
N LYS A 294 10.87 -13.69 6.10
CA LYS A 294 11.21 -15.11 6.04
C LYS A 294 11.86 -15.56 7.34
#